data_AF-A0A931Y1H8-F1
#
_entry.id   AF-A0A931Y1H8-F1
#
_cell.length_a   1.000
_cell.length_b   1.000
_cell.length_c   1.000
_cell.angle_alpha   90.00
_cell.angle_beta   90.00
_cell.angle_gamma   90.00
#
_symmetry.space_group_name_H-M   'P 1'
#
loop_
_entity.id
_entity.type
_entity.pdbx_description
1 polymer ?
#
loop_
_entity_poly.entity_id
_entity_poly.type
_entity_poly.pdbx_seq_one_letter_code
_entity_poly.pdbx_strand_id
1 'polypeptide(L)'
;MKTIGGELVKLELEGKLLVGELALELPPGTTAGVRDKSIDALLGDRLIDAAASVDAVVAAAASAFAFPRPGKDPKGRTVFDVRGRIEGDRLLPSRPGKQAR
;
A
#
# COMPACT_ATOMS: atom_id res chain seq x y z
N MET A 1 -12.99 -12.95 -13.25
CA MET A 1 -12.29 -12.86 -11.94
C MET A 1 -12.92 -11.71 -11.18
N LYS A 2 -13.49 -11.93 -9.98
CA LYS A 2 -14.07 -10.83 -9.19
C LYS A 2 -12.92 -10.01 -8.60
N THR A 3 -12.66 -8.84 -9.16
CA THR A 3 -11.81 -7.84 -8.50
C THR A 3 -12.58 -7.34 -7.28
N ILE A 4 -11.98 -7.43 -6.10
CA ILE A 4 -12.58 -6.82 -4.91
C ILE A 4 -12.54 -5.29 -5.05
N GLY A 5 -13.61 -4.62 -4.61
CA GLY A 5 -13.70 -3.17 -4.66
C GLY A 5 -12.68 -2.55 -3.72
N GLY A 6 -11.89 -1.60 -4.22
CA GLY A 6 -10.86 -0.94 -3.44
C GLY A 6 -10.62 0.49 -3.90
N GLU A 7 -10.19 1.32 -2.96
CA GLU A 7 -10.01 2.75 -3.16
C GLU A 7 -8.71 3.19 -2.52
N LEU A 8 -7.83 3.82 -3.29
CA LEU A 8 -6.69 4.53 -2.74
C LEU A 8 -7.21 5.85 -2.15
N VAL A 9 -7.14 5.99 -0.83
CA VAL A 9 -7.64 7.16 -0.12
C VAL A 9 -6.62 8.29 -0.20
N LYS A 10 -5.34 7.97 0.02
CA LYS A 10 -4.24 8.95 0.02
C LYS A 10 -2.93 8.28 -0.35
N LEU A 11 -2.06 9.01 -1.05
CA LEU A 11 -0.66 8.62 -1.25
C LEU A 11 0.17 9.89 -1.41
N GLU A 12 1.17 10.03 -0.56
CA GLU A 12 2.07 11.18 -0.53
C GLU A 12 3.50 10.71 -0.34
N LEU A 13 4.42 11.42 -1.00
CA LEU A 13 5.85 11.25 -0.84
C LEU A 13 6.39 12.49 -0.10
N GLU A 14 6.68 12.33 1.18
CA GLU A 14 7.29 13.35 2.02
C GLU A 14 8.81 13.16 2.04
N GLY A 15 9.48 13.82 1.10
CA GLY A 15 10.94 13.74 0.93
C GLY A 15 11.41 12.34 0.54
N LYS A 16 11.74 11.51 1.53
CA LYS A 16 12.17 10.10 1.36
C LYS A 16 11.18 9.09 1.94
N LEU A 17 10.06 9.55 2.48
CA LEU A 17 9.07 8.68 3.09
C LEU A 17 7.79 8.70 2.25
N LEU A 18 7.36 7.52 1.83
CA LEU A 18 6.09 7.35 1.18
C LEU A 18 5.07 6.94 2.24
N VAL A 19 4.01 7.73 2.37
CA VAL A 19 2.90 7.48 3.29
C VAL A 19 1.58 7.54 2.53
N GLY A 20 0.68 6.64 2.84
CA GLY A 20 -0.62 6.60 2.19
C GLY A 20 -1.61 5.73 2.94
N GLU A 21 -2.80 5.68 2.39
CA GLU A 21 -3.91 4.90 2.92
C GLU A 21 -4.73 4.37 1.74
N LEU A 22 -5.10 3.10 1.81
CA LEU A 22 -6.06 2.48 0.88
C LEU A 22 -7.10 1.68 1.66
N ALA A 23 -8.30 1.59 1.13
CA ALA A 23 -9.40 0.83 1.71
C ALA A 23 -9.83 -0.27 0.73
N LEU A 24 -9.91 -1.51 1.20
CA LEU A 24 -10.39 -2.65 0.42
C LEU A 24 -11.63 -3.25 1.04
N GLU A 25 -12.63 -3.52 0.21
CA GLU A 25 -13.72 -4.40 0.56
C GLU A 25 -13.20 -5.84 0.56
N LEU A 26 -13.15 -6.46 1.74
CA LEU A 26 -12.74 -7.86 1.89
C LEU A 26 -13.95 -8.71 2.28
N PRO A 27 -14.69 -9.26 1.30
CA PRO A 27 -15.74 -10.24 1.57
C PRO A 27 -15.18 -11.47 2.31
N PRO A 28 -16.01 -12.13 3.13
CA PRO A 28 -15.63 -13.40 3.74
C PRO A 28 -15.23 -14.42 2.66
N GLY A 29 -14.11 -15.12 2.87
CA GLY A 29 -13.51 -16.04 1.89
C GLY A 29 -12.49 -15.41 0.95
N THR A 30 -12.20 -14.11 1.06
CA THR A 30 -11.10 -13.47 0.32
C THR A 30 -9.76 -14.04 0.78
N THR A 31 -9.00 -14.61 -0.15
CA THR A 31 -7.66 -15.14 0.12
C THR A 31 -6.61 -14.03 0.10
N ALA A 32 -5.47 -14.27 0.76
CA ALA A 32 -4.34 -13.35 0.72
C ALA A 32 -3.93 -13.02 -0.73
N GLY A 33 -3.85 -14.01 -1.63
CA GLY A 33 -3.48 -13.77 -3.02
C GLY A 33 -4.47 -12.88 -3.81
N VAL A 34 -5.78 -12.98 -3.55
CA VAL A 34 -6.77 -12.09 -4.19
C VAL A 34 -6.66 -10.68 -3.65
N ARG A 35 -6.50 -10.54 -2.33
CA ARG A 35 -6.25 -9.24 -1.68
C ARG A 35 -4.99 -8.59 -2.24
N ASP A 36 -3.88 -9.30 -2.24
CA ASP A 36 -2.57 -8.78 -2.63
C ASP A 36 -2.58 -8.34 -4.11
N LYS A 37 -3.20 -9.14 -5.00
CA LYS A 37 -3.41 -8.76 -6.41
C LYS A 37 -4.24 -7.49 -6.58
N SER A 38 -5.26 -7.30 -5.75
CA SER A 38 -6.06 -6.07 -5.77
C SER A 38 -5.29 -4.86 -5.23
N ILE A 39 -4.44 -5.04 -4.21
CA ILE A 39 -3.53 -3.99 -3.77
C ILE A 39 -2.55 -3.64 -4.89
N ASP A 40 -1.94 -4.63 -5.52
CA ASP A 40 -0.99 -4.44 -6.63
C ASP A 40 -1.62 -3.66 -7.78
N ALA A 41 -2.86 -3.97 -8.15
CA ALA A 41 -3.57 -3.26 -9.21
C ALA A 41 -3.94 -1.81 -8.85
N LEU A 42 -4.24 -1.52 -7.59
CA LEU A 42 -4.63 -0.17 -7.15
C LEU A 42 -3.45 0.74 -6.87
N LEU A 43 -2.38 0.17 -6.33
CA LEU A 43 -1.23 0.90 -5.79
C LEU A 43 -0.02 0.87 -6.74
N GLY A 44 0.10 -0.14 -7.61
CA GLY A 44 1.26 -0.37 -8.47
C GLY A 44 1.66 0.85 -9.30
N ASP A 45 0.77 1.33 -10.17
CA ASP A 45 1.04 2.49 -11.05
C ASP A 45 1.40 3.73 -10.23
N ARG A 46 0.70 3.96 -9.11
CA ARG A 46 0.94 5.12 -8.24
C ARG A 46 2.28 5.06 -7.52
N LEU A 47 2.77 3.88 -7.15
CA LEU A 47 4.11 3.71 -6.59
C LEU A 47 5.18 3.95 -7.64
N ILE A 48 4.94 3.49 -8.88
CA ILE A 48 5.86 3.71 -9.99
C ILE A 48 5.98 5.22 -10.27
N ASP A 49 4.86 5.93 -10.36
CA ASP A 49 4.84 7.38 -10.56
C ASP A 49 5.54 8.13 -9.41
N ALA A 50 5.27 7.74 -8.16
CA ALA A 50 5.88 8.35 -6.98
C ALA A 50 7.40 8.10 -6.94
N ALA A 51 7.86 6.89 -7.27
CA ALA A 51 9.28 6.56 -7.30
C ALA A 51 9.99 7.29 -8.46
N ALA A 52 9.37 7.32 -9.64
CA ALA A 52 9.92 8.00 -10.81
C ALA A 52 10.08 9.52 -10.58
N SER A 53 9.21 10.13 -9.78
CA SER A 53 9.29 11.55 -9.44
C SER A 53 10.54 11.92 -8.61
N VAL A 54 11.25 10.93 -8.07
CA VAL A 54 12.48 11.10 -7.28
C VAL A 54 13.65 10.24 -7.80
N ASP A 55 13.61 9.87 -9.08
CA ASP A 55 14.61 9.02 -9.74
C ASP A 55 14.87 7.68 -9.01
N ALA A 56 13.82 7.11 -8.41
CA ALA A 56 13.86 5.83 -7.73
C ALA A 56 13.05 4.76 -8.46
N VAL A 57 13.36 3.49 -8.16
CA VAL A 57 12.66 2.32 -8.69
C VAL A 57 11.96 1.57 -7.55
N VAL A 58 10.73 1.13 -7.78
CA VAL A 58 9.99 0.29 -6.82
C VAL A 58 10.67 -1.07 -6.71
N ALA A 59 11.18 -1.40 -5.53
CA ALA A 59 11.99 -2.61 -5.32
C ALA A 59 11.19 -3.83 -4.80
N ALA A 60 9.87 -3.71 -4.65
CA ALA A 60 8.99 -4.77 -4.17
C ALA A 60 7.57 -4.66 -4.79
N ALA A 61 6.75 -5.72 -4.64
CA ALA A 61 5.34 -5.67 -5.01
C ALA A 61 4.59 -4.62 -4.16
N ALA A 62 3.57 -3.98 -4.73
CA ALA A 62 2.84 -2.89 -4.05
C ALA A 62 2.15 -3.38 -2.77
N SER A 63 1.66 -4.62 -2.78
CA SER A 63 1.12 -5.34 -1.62
C SER A 63 2.08 -5.39 -0.42
N ALA A 64 3.40 -5.35 -0.65
CA ALA A 64 4.38 -5.32 0.42
C ALA A 64 4.45 -3.96 1.14
N PHE A 65 3.94 -2.89 0.53
CA PHE A 65 3.85 -1.56 1.12
C PHE A 65 2.57 -1.35 1.93
N ALA A 66 1.57 -2.22 1.77
CA ALA A 66 0.26 -2.07 2.40
C ALA A 66 0.15 -2.90 3.69
N PHE A 67 -0.15 -2.22 4.79
CA PHE A 67 -0.25 -2.79 6.13
C PHE A 67 -1.68 -2.66 6.65
N PRO A 68 -2.38 -3.76 6.96
CA PRO A 68 -3.74 -3.67 7.45
C PRO A 68 -3.81 -2.92 8.77
N ARG A 69 -4.67 -1.91 8.84
CA ARG A 69 -5.00 -1.18 10.07
C ARG A 69 -6.05 -1.99 10.84
N PRO A 70 -5.93 -2.10 12.18
CA PRO A 70 -6.98 -2.72 12.98
C PRO A 70 -8.29 -1.91 12.86
N GLY A 71 -9.39 -2.61 12.61
CA GLY A 71 -10.71 -2.01 12.44
C GLY A 71 -11.20 -1.96 10.99
N LYS A 72 -12.32 -1.29 10.79
CA LYS A 72 -12.96 -1.09 9.48
C LYS A 72 -13.32 0.38 9.32
N ASP A 73 -13.35 0.87 8.09
CA ASP A 73 -13.86 2.21 7.78
C ASP A 73 -15.39 2.28 8.02
N PRO A 74 -16.00 3.47 8.01
CA PRO A 74 -17.45 3.64 8.15
C PRO A 74 -18.28 2.85 7.12
N LYS A 75 -17.70 2.47 5.98
CA LYS A 75 -18.33 1.63 4.95
C LYS A 75 -18.08 0.13 5.14
N GLY A 76 -17.41 -0.28 6.21
CA GLY A 76 -17.13 -1.69 6.52
C GLY A 76 -15.94 -2.31 5.77
N ARG A 77 -15.14 -1.50 5.08
CA ARG A 77 -13.93 -1.90 4.35
C ARG A 77 -12.74 -2.00 5.29
N THR A 78 -11.78 -2.86 4.96
CA THR A 78 -10.51 -2.96 5.67
C THR A 78 -9.58 -1.86 5.16
N VAL A 79 -9.07 -1.04 6.08
CA VAL A 79 -8.13 0.03 5.77
C VAL A 79 -6.71 -0.52 5.86
N PHE A 80 -5.85 -0.09 4.95
CA PHE A 80 -4.44 -0.42 4.89
C PHE A 80 -3.62 0.88 4.87
N ASP A 81 -2.66 0.96 5.77
CA ASP A 81 -1.61 1.97 5.75
C ASP A 81 -0.58 1.61 4.68
N VAL A 82 -0.35 2.51 3.72
CA VAL A 82 0.73 2.37 2.74
C VAL A 82 1.97 3.04 3.29
N ARG A 83 3.09 2.31 3.36
CA ARG A 83 4.36 2.84 3.86
C ARG A 83 5.55 2.36 3.06
N GLY A 84 6.36 3.31 2.61
CA GLY A 84 7.61 3.08 1.91
C GLY A 84 8.69 4.08 2.31
N ARG A 85 9.93 3.78 1.98
CA ARG A 85 11.06 4.69 2.13
C ARG A 85 11.99 4.61 0.93
N ILE A 86 12.55 5.75 0.55
CA ILE A 86 13.57 5.86 -0.49
C ILE A 86 14.94 5.66 0.15
N GLU A 87 15.67 4.66 -0.33
CA GLU A 87 17.07 4.41 -0.01
C GLU A 87 17.89 4.36 -1.29
N GLY A 88 18.76 5.37 -1.48
CA GLY A 88 19.45 5.56 -2.75
C GLY A 88 18.45 5.76 -3.88
N ASP A 89 18.53 4.87 -4.87
CA ASP A 89 17.71 4.78 -6.08
C ASP A 89 16.50 3.82 -5.93
N ARG A 90 16.14 3.41 -4.70
CA ARG A 90 15.13 2.36 -4.49
C ARG A 90 14.05 2.76 -3.50
N LEU A 91 12.79 2.55 -3.90
CA LEU A 91 11.62 2.61 -3.03
C LEU A 91 11.37 1.24 -2.40
N LEU A 92 11.53 1.17 -1.08
CA LEU A 92 11.41 -0.04 -0.29
C LEU A 92 10.22 0.03 0.66
N PRO A 93 9.51 -1.09 0.92
CA PRO A 93 8.42 -1.10 1.88
C PRO A 93 8.96 -0.83 3.29
N SER A 94 8.36 0.14 3.97
CA SER A 94 8.75 0.53 5.32
C SER A 94 7.70 0.01 6.28
N ARG A 95 7.97 -1.14 6.92
CA ARG A 95 7.03 -1.68 7.91
C ARG A 95 6.83 -0.64 9.01
N PRO A 96 5.59 -0.38 9.48
CA PRO A 96 5.39 0.34 10.71
C PRO A 96 6.11 -0.45 11.79
N GLY A 97 7.29 0.03 12.20
CA GLY A 97 8.06 -0.60 13.25
C GLY A 97 7.18 -0.67 14.49
N LYS A 98 7.09 -1.86 15.08
CA LYS A 98 6.92 -1.95 16.54
C LYS A 98 8.00 -1.00 17.08
N GLN A 99 7.61 0.13 17.67
CA GLN A 99 8.55 1.04 18.31
C GLN A 99 9.50 0.16 19.12
N ALA A 100 10.78 0.14 18.75
CA ALA A 100 11.80 -0.45 19.59
C ALA A 100 11.72 0.35 20.89
N ARG A 101 11.24 -0.34 21.92
CA ARG A 101 11.05 0.17 23.27
C ARG A 101 12.39 0.48 23.89
#